data_AF-A0A2H9P0T9-F1
#
_entry.id   AF-A0A2H9P0T9-F1
#
_cell.length_a   1.000
_cell.length_b   1.000
_cell.length_c   1.000
_cell.angle_alpha   90.00
_cell.angle_beta   90.00
_cell.angle_gamma   90.00
#
_symmetry.space_group_name_H-M   'P 1'
#
loop_
_entity.id
_entity.type
_entity.pdbx_description
1 polymer ?
#
loop_
_entity_poly.entity_id
_entity_poly.type
_entity_poly.pdbx_seq_one_letter_code
_entity_poly.pdbx_strand_id
1 'polypeptide(L)'
;MKIISKTYVLVSILILAAFINLTLLYQTEQTDNSQSYTIISTGDLKVQIESITGLATSVASGNNEDVEEIENTIKKIENILKILKNGGNINELTIEKIPSALTSEYNKVTTSWERYKEKAMDVENTSVFDMEATSAMNYVLQKNSELVLETNSLSKELSGLDRNYNKHKEIAKKLENSALAIGKLTLVISIGEEENVQEQLKNERVAFSIGLEKLLGTSTNETLDKIPRENSETLRKLDPLWEAIQPKIKIVEERALLSTEFIQIRNEMNAEKISLYSDIDNLLYLLNQEIIKENTQGQVAIQ
;
A
#
# COMPACT_ATOMS: atom_id res chain seq x y z
N MET A 1 60.67 18.13 59.21
CA MET A 1 59.32 17.51 59.23
C MET A 1 58.18 18.44 58.84
N LYS A 2 58.08 19.69 59.34
CA LYS A 2 56.93 20.59 59.05
C LYS A 2 56.76 21.01 57.57
N ILE A 3 57.86 21.18 56.82
CA ILE A 3 57.79 21.61 55.40
C ILE A 3 57.35 20.43 54.52
N ILE A 4 57.98 19.26 54.69
CA ILE A 4 57.64 18.03 53.96
C ILE A 4 56.15 17.66 54.15
N SER A 5 55.64 17.72 55.38
CA SER A 5 54.22 17.50 55.68
C SER A 5 53.30 18.51 54.97
N LYS A 6 53.66 19.79 54.93
CA LYS A 6 52.88 20.81 54.21
C LYS A 6 52.88 20.60 52.70
N THR A 7 54.02 20.17 52.14
CA THR A 7 54.13 19.85 50.71
C THR A 7 53.26 18.63 50.35
N TYR A 8 53.24 17.58 51.17
CA TYR A 8 52.36 16.42 50.94
C TYR A 8 50.87 16.76 51.01
N VAL A 9 50.48 17.65 51.93
CA VAL A 9 49.09 18.13 52.02
C VAL A 9 48.72 18.94 50.77
N LEU A 10 49.60 19.83 50.31
CA LEU A 10 49.36 20.64 49.10
C LEU A 10 49.26 19.76 47.85
N VAL A 11 50.14 18.78 47.71
CA VAL A 11 50.11 17.81 46.60
C VAL A 11 48.84 16.96 46.67
N SER A 12 48.39 16.54 47.85
CA SER A 12 47.16 15.77 48.02
C SER A 12 45.92 16.58 47.63
N ILE A 13 45.87 17.88 47.96
CA ILE A 13 44.78 18.77 47.55
C ILE A 13 44.75 18.93 46.03
N LEU A 14 45.91 19.08 45.38
CA LEU A 14 46.01 19.17 43.92
C LEU A 14 45.55 17.88 43.23
N ILE A 15 45.92 16.71 43.76
CA ILE A 15 45.48 15.42 43.23
C ILE A 15 43.97 15.27 43.38
N LEU A 16 43.41 15.66 44.53
CA LEU A 16 41.97 15.60 44.77
C LEU A 16 41.19 16.53 43.83
N ALA A 17 41.68 17.75 43.62
CA ALA A 17 41.09 18.70 42.67
C ALA A 17 41.15 18.17 41.23
N ALA A 18 42.29 17.57 40.82
CA ALA A 18 42.43 16.96 39.50
C ALA A 18 41.49 15.77 39.31
N PHE A 19 41.31 14.94 40.33
CA PHE A 19 40.36 13.82 40.31
C PHE A 19 38.91 14.27 40.17
N ILE A 20 38.51 15.32 40.93
CA ILE A 20 37.17 15.92 40.81
C ILE A 20 36.95 16.48 39.41
N ASN A 21 37.92 17.24 38.88
CA ASN A 21 37.83 17.80 37.53
C ASN A 21 37.75 16.71 36.45
N LEU A 22 38.52 15.63 36.57
CA LEU A 22 38.46 14.51 35.64
C LEU A 22 37.11 13.79 35.71
N THR A 23 36.56 13.61 36.92
CA THR A 23 35.24 12.99 37.12
C THR A 23 34.13 13.86 36.54
N LEU A 24 34.21 15.19 36.74
CA LEU A 24 33.27 16.15 36.16
C LEU A 24 33.36 16.14 34.64
N LEU A 25 34.58 16.17 34.06
CA LEU A 25 34.77 16.10 32.61
C LEU A 25 34.17 14.83 32.02
N TYR A 26 34.42 13.68 32.65
CA TYR A 26 33.88 12.40 32.21
C TYR A 26 32.34 12.35 32.29
N GLN A 27 31.75 12.92 33.35
CA GLN A 27 30.29 13.05 33.47
C GLN A 27 29.70 13.95 32.39
N THR A 28 30.35 15.09 32.08
CA THR A 28 29.90 15.99 31.02
C THR A 28 29.95 15.30 29.65
N GLU A 29 31.06 14.64 29.30
CA GLU A 29 31.18 13.89 28.04
C GLU A 29 30.15 12.77 27.92
N GLN A 30 29.86 12.06 29.01
CA GLN A 30 28.87 10.98 29.00
C GLN A 30 27.45 11.52 28.80
N THR A 31 27.13 12.67 29.39
CA THR A 31 25.82 13.34 29.30
C THR A 31 25.57 13.93 27.91
N ASP A 32 26.56 14.64 27.34
CA ASP A 32 26.45 15.19 25.98
C ASP A 32 26.25 14.07 24.93
N ASN A 33 26.87 12.90 25.15
CA ASN A 33 26.70 11.73 24.29
C ASN A 33 25.29 11.11 24.43
N SER A 34 24.77 10.93 25.64
CA SER A 34 23.43 10.35 25.86
C SER A 34 22.30 11.26 25.39
N GLN A 35 22.45 12.57 25.52
CA GLN A 35 21.54 13.56 24.94
C GLN A 35 21.51 13.48 23.40
N SER A 36 22.69 13.38 22.78
CA SER A 36 22.81 13.22 21.32
C SER A 36 22.13 11.93 20.84
N TYR A 37 22.32 10.82 21.53
CA TYR A 37 21.65 9.55 21.18
C TYR A 37 20.13 9.60 21.37
N THR A 38 19.64 10.38 22.33
CA THR A 38 18.20 10.61 22.53
C THR A 38 17.58 11.36 21.35
N ILE A 39 18.26 12.40 20.86
CA ILE A 39 17.85 13.13 19.64
C ILE A 39 17.85 12.19 18.43
N ILE A 40 18.94 11.44 18.22
CA ILE A 40 19.07 10.51 17.09
C ILE A 40 17.97 9.46 17.13
N SER A 41 17.73 8.84 18.28
CA SER A 41 16.70 7.80 18.45
C SER A 41 15.28 8.34 18.21
N THR A 42 15.03 9.60 18.61
CA THR A 42 13.76 10.26 18.34
C THR A 42 13.59 10.55 16.85
N GLY A 43 14.66 10.95 16.15
CA GLY A 43 14.66 11.14 14.70
C GLY A 43 14.49 9.84 13.90
N ASP A 44 15.07 8.74 14.38
CA ASP A 44 15.01 7.42 13.74
C ASP A 44 13.57 6.87 13.67
N LEU A 45 12.67 7.33 14.55
CA LEU A 45 11.24 7.04 14.46
C LEU A 45 10.69 7.36 13.06
N LYS A 46 11.10 8.48 12.45
CA LYS A 46 10.63 8.87 11.10
C LYS A 46 11.07 7.87 10.03
N VAL A 47 12.28 7.33 10.15
CA VAL A 47 12.79 6.31 9.22
C VAL A 47 11.99 5.02 9.34
N GLN A 48 11.70 4.59 10.57
CA GLN A 48 10.92 3.37 10.83
C GLN A 48 9.46 3.52 10.39
N ILE A 49 8.86 4.70 10.57
CA ILE A 49 7.51 5.02 10.06
C ILE A 49 7.49 5.00 8.52
N GLU A 50 8.52 5.53 7.86
CA GLU A 50 8.60 5.45 6.39
C GLU A 50 8.72 3.99 5.91
N SER A 51 9.51 3.18 6.63
CA SER A 51 9.63 1.74 6.38
C SER A 51 8.27 1.03 6.49
N ILE A 52 7.50 1.26 7.56
CA ILE A 52 6.14 0.68 7.71
C ILE A 52 5.24 1.09 6.55
N THR A 53 5.29 2.36 6.11
CA THR A 53 4.49 2.84 4.97
C THR A 53 4.79 2.07 3.69
N GLY A 54 6.09 1.86 3.40
CA GLY A 54 6.55 1.11 2.24
C GLY A 54 6.12 -0.36 2.32
N LEU A 55 6.34 -0.99 3.46
CA LEU A 55 6.00 -2.39 3.70
C LEU A 55 4.48 -2.63 3.64
N ALA A 56 3.66 -1.80 4.28
CA ALA A 56 2.20 -1.92 4.24
C ALA A 56 1.65 -1.81 2.80
N THR A 57 2.22 -0.92 2.00
CA THR A 57 1.87 -0.79 0.57
C THR A 57 2.31 -2.02 -0.23
N SER A 58 3.46 -2.61 0.13
CA SER A 58 3.98 -3.82 -0.50
C SER A 58 3.12 -5.05 -0.19
N VAL A 59 2.72 -5.23 1.08
CA VAL A 59 1.77 -6.28 1.49
C VAL A 59 0.45 -6.13 0.75
N ALA A 60 -0.10 -4.91 0.70
CA ALA A 60 -1.33 -4.62 -0.02
C ALA A 60 -1.26 -4.95 -1.52
N SER A 61 -0.06 -4.95 -2.10
CA SER A 61 0.19 -5.34 -3.50
C SER A 61 0.38 -6.85 -3.69
N GLY A 62 0.42 -7.62 -2.60
CA GLY A 62 0.50 -9.08 -2.59
C GLY A 62 1.81 -9.66 -2.04
N ASN A 63 2.74 -8.84 -1.53
CA ASN A 63 3.98 -9.34 -0.93
C ASN A 63 3.79 -9.68 0.56
N ASN A 64 3.29 -10.88 0.84
CA ASN A 64 3.00 -11.31 2.22
C ASN A 64 4.25 -11.56 3.09
N GLU A 65 5.46 -11.60 2.50
CA GLU A 65 6.71 -11.78 3.25
C GLU A 65 7.02 -10.55 4.13
N ASP A 66 6.52 -9.38 3.74
CA ASP A 66 6.79 -8.11 4.42
C ASP A 66 5.98 -7.92 5.72
N VAL A 67 4.97 -8.77 5.97
CA VAL A 67 4.11 -8.69 7.18
C VAL A 67 4.93 -8.83 8.46
N GLU A 68 5.87 -9.79 8.50
CA GLU A 68 6.73 -10.00 9.67
C GLU A 68 7.64 -8.78 9.91
N GLU A 69 8.07 -8.11 8.85
CA GLU A 69 8.92 -6.91 8.94
C GLU A 69 8.15 -5.71 9.49
N ILE A 70 6.86 -5.56 9.14
CA ILE A 70 5.95 -4.55 9.72
C ILE A 70 5.85 -4.76 11.24
N GLU A 71 5.51 -5.98 11.68
CA GLU A 71 5.37 -6.28 13.10
C GLU A 71 6.67 -6.02 13.88
N ASN A 72 7.80 -6.41 13.32
CA ASN A 72 9.12 -6.20 13.93
C ASN A 72 9.44 -4.70 14.04
N THR A 73 9.08 -3.91 13.04
CA THR A 73 9.30 -2.45 13.03
C THR A 73 8.37 -1.74 14.02
N ILE A 74 7.10 -2.16 14.13
CA ILE A 74 6.17 -1.68 15.16
C ILE A 74 6.75 -1.93 16.57
N LYS A 75 7.22 -3.16 16.84
CA LYS A 75 7.82 -3.51 18.14
C LYS A 75 9.06 -2.66 18.44
N LYS A 76 9.88 -2.35 17.44
CA LYS A 76 11.04 -1.45 17.59
C LYS A 76 10.62 -0.03 17.96
N ILE A 77 9.64 0.55 17.26
CA ILE A 77 9.10 1.87 17.56
C ILE A 77 8.54 1.93 18.99
N GLU A 78 7.71 0.95 19.36
CA GLU A 78 7.10 0.90 20.70
C GLU A 78 8.17 0.77 21.79
N ASN A 79 9.24 0.02 21.54
CA ASN A 79 10.39 -0.05 22.46
C ASN A 79 11.13 1.28 22.56
N ILE A 80 11.36 1.98 21.44
CA ILE A 80 11.99 3.31 21.44
C ILE A 80 11.15 4.30 22.24
N LEU A 81 9.85 4.39 21.98
CA LEU A 81 8.95 5.27 22.73
C LEU A 81 8.99 4.98 24.24
N LYS A 82 8.97 3.69 24.61
CA LYS A 82 9.08 3.27 26.02
C LYS A 82 10.41 3.70 26.65
N ILE A 83 11.51 3.60 25.93
CA ILE A 83 12.84 4.01 26.42
C ILE A 83 12.93 5.53 26.52
N LEU A 84 12.44 6.29 25.53
CA LEU A 84 12.38 7.75 25.60
C LEU A 84 11.58 8.23 26.82
N LYS A 85 10.50 7.53 27.20
CA LYS A 85 9.70 7.85 28.38
C LYS A 85 10.41 7.61 29.71
N ASN A 86 11.25 6.58 29.80
CA ASN A 86 11.78 6.08 31.08
C ASN A 86 13.29 6.25 31.24
N GLY A 87 14.01 6.56 30.16
CA GLY A 87 15.45 6.38 30.05
C GLY A 87 15.82 4.90 29.89
N GLY A 88 17.04 4.62 29.46
CA GLY A 88 17.53 3.25 29.32
C GLY A 88 18.66 3.14 28.31
N ASN A 89 18.77 1.98 27.66
CA ASN A 89 19.79 1.73 26.64
C ASN A 89 19.15 1.16 25.37
N ILE A 90 19.63 1.62 24.21
CA ILE A 90 19.34 1.05 22.88
C ILE A 90 20.68 0.67 22.26
N ASN A 91 20.88 -0.59 21.91
CA ASN A 91 22.14 -1.08 21.31
C ASN A 91 23.39 -0.62 22.09
N GLU A 92 23.36 -0.77 23.42
CA GLU A 92 24.42 -0.33 24.35
C GLU A 92 24.61 1.20 24.49
N LEU A 93 23.88 2.00 23.70
CA LEU A 93 23.88 3.46 23.81
C LEU A 93 22.88 3.91 24.87
N THR A 94 23.34 4.74 25.81
CA THR A 94 22.48 5.30 26.84
C THR A 94 21.58 6.38 26.25
N ILE A 95 20.28 6.22 26.49
CA ILE A 95 19.22 7.13 26.09
C ILE A 95 18.67 7.80 27.33
N GLU A 96 18.66 9.12 27.32
CA GLU A 96 18.10 9.90 28.40
C GLU A 96 16.57 9.89 28.34
N LYS A 97 15.99 9.98 29.53
CA LYS A 97 14.56 10.17 29.65
C LYS A 97 14.19 11.57 29.14
N ILE A 98 13.09 11.66 28.40
CA ILE A 98 12.51 12.95 27.99
C ILE A 98 12.25 13.83 29.23
N PRO A 99 12.75 15.08 29.25
CA PRO A 99 12.53 16.01 30.35
C PRO A 99 11.04 16.18 30.67
N SER A 100 10.69 16.32 31.95
CA SER A 100 9.29 16.44 32.37
C SER A 100 8.57 17.62 31.72
N ALA A 101 9.30 18.69 31.37
CA ALA A 101 8.79 19.85 30.64
C ALA A 101 8.21 19.51 29.26
N LEU A 102 8.64 18.40 28.65
CA LEU A 102 8.24 17.95 27.30
C LEU A 102 7.28 16.76 27.32
N THR A 103 6.71 16.44 28.48
CA THR A 103 5.78 15.29 28.63
C THR A 103 4.54 15.44 27.74
N SER A 104 4.04 16.67 27.57
CA SER A 104 2.88 16.97 26.73
C SER A 104 3.16 16.63 25.26
N GLU A 105 4.32 17.04 24.76
CA GLU A 105 4.77 16.85 23.38
C GLU A 105 5.07 15.39 23.10
N TYR A 106 5.72 14.70 24.05
CA TYR A 106 5.89 13.25 23.99
C TYR A 106 4.53 12.53 23.89
N ASN A 107 3.54 12.92 24.69
CA ASN A 107 2.21 12.29 24.65
C ASN A 107 1.51 12.52 23.29
N LYS A 108 1.71 13.68 22.66
CA LYS A 108 1.21 13.93 21.29
C LYS A 108 1.83 12.95 20.29
N VAL A 109 3.16 12.78 20.32
CA VAL A 109 3.85 11.79 19.48
C VAL A 109 3.27 10.39 19.70
N THR A 110 3.09 9.95 20.94
CA THR A 110 2.50 8.62 21.20
C THR A 110 1.06 8.48 20.70
N THR A 111 0.26 9.55 20.79
CA THR A 111 -1.13 9.52 20.31
C THR A 111 -1.18 9.47 18.79
N SER A 112 -0.35 10.27 18.11
CA SER A 112 -0.24 10.29 16.65
C SER A 112 0.37 8.99 16.11
N TRP A 113 1.26 8.36 16.88
CA TRP A 113 1.76 7.02 16.57
C TRP A 113 0.64 5.98 16.54
N GLU A 114 -0.21 5.94 17.56
CA GLU A 114 -1.33 4.96 17.58
C GLU A 114 -2.30 5.18 16.41
N ARG A 115 -2.63 6.43 16.07
CA ARG A 115 -3.48 6.73 14.90
C ARG A 115 -2.82 6.30 13.59
N TYR A 116 -1.53 6.60 13.40
CA TYR A 116 -0.78 6.16 12.23
C TYR A 116 -0.72 4.63 12.14
N LYS A 117 -0.43 3.95 13.26
CA LYS A 117 -0.33 2.49 13.35
C LYS A 117 -1.64 1.83 12.91
N GLU A 118 -2.77 2.31 13.42
CA GLU A 118 -4.11 1.84 13.00
C GLU A 118 -4.28 1.96 11.48
N LYS A 119 -3.98 3.13 10.90
CA LYS A 119 -4.11 3.34 9.46
C LYS A 119 -3.12 2.56 8.61
N ALA A 120 -1.92 2.31 9.10
CA ALA A 120 -0.95 1.44 8.43
C ALA A 120 -1.45 -0.02 8.38
N MET A 121 -2.05 -0.49 9.47
CA MET A 121 -2.67 -1.82 9.51
C MET A 121 -3.91 -1.90 8.60
N ASP A 122 -4.70 -0.83 8.48
CA ASP A 122 -5.80 -0.80 7.50
C ASP A 122 -5.28 -0.95 6.06
N VAL A 123 -4.18 -0.27 5.71
CA VAL A 123 -3.53 -0.39 4.39
C VAL A 123 -3.03 -1.81 4.15
N GLU A 124 -2.31 -2.38 5.12
CA GLU A 124 -1.79 -3.76 5.05
C GLU A 124 -2.89 -4.78 4.72
N ASN A 125 -4.08 -4.61 5.31
CA ASN A 125 -5.21 -5.52 5.15
C ASN A 125 -6.07 -5.24 3.91
N THR A 126 -5.78 -4.18 3.15
CA THR A 126 -6.58 -3.77 2.00
C THR A 126 -5.83 -4.01 0.70
N SER A 127 -6.39 -4.84 -0.19
CA SER A 127 -5.81 -5.11 -1.52
C SER A 127 -5.73 -3.85 -2.39
N VAL A 128 -4.58 -3.63 -3.04
CA VAL A 128 -4.40 -2.61 -4.10
C VAL A 128 -5.37 -2.84 -5.27
N PHE A 129 -5.75 -4.09 -5.51
CA PHE A 129 -6.63 -4.49 -6.59
C PHE A 129 -8.08 -4.65 -6.14
N ASP A 130 -9.01 -4.22 -6.98
CA ASP A 130 -10.42 -4.57 -6.87
C ASP A 130 -10.60 -6.05 -7.21
N MET A 131 -10.73 -6.89 -6.18
CA MET A 131 -10.78 -8.35 -6.35
C MET A 131 -11.95 -8.80 -7.24
N GLU A 132 -13.07 -8.08 -7.24
CA GLU A 132 -14.21 -8.42 -8.08
C GLU A 132 -13.92 -8.11 -9.55
N ALA A 133 -13.35 -6.93 -9.83
CA ALA A 133 -12.93 -6.56 -11.17
C ALA A 133 -11.82 -7.50 -11.69
N THR A 134 -10.81 -7.80 -10.87
CA THR A 134 -9.73 -8.74 -11.22
C THR A 134 -10.26 -10.16 -11.47
N SER A 135 -11.17 -10.66 -10.62
CA SER A 135 -11.78 -11.98 -10.81
C SER A 135 -12.62 -12.04 -12.09
N ALA A 136 -13.43 -11.01 -12.35
CA ALA A 136 -14.23 -10.92 -13.55
C ALA A 136 -13.35 -10.89 -14.81
N MET A 137 -12.28 -10.10 -14.80
CA MET A 137 -11.31 -10.02 -15.88
C MET A 137 -10.65 -11.36 -16.17
N ASN A 138 -10.14 -12.04 -15.13
CA ASN A 138 -9.53 -13.35 -15.28
C ASN A 138 -10.51 -14.38 -15.83
N TYR A 139 -11.77 -14.35 -15.39
CA TYR A 139 -12.81 -15.22 -15.91
C TYR A 139 -13.08 -14.97 -17.40
N VAL A 140 -13.18 -13.70 -17.82
CA VAL A 140 -13.36 -13.34 -19.23
C VAL A 140 -12.18 -13.83 -20.06
N LEU A 141 -10.93 -13.58 -19.64
CA LEU A 141 -9.74 -14.03 -20.36
C LEU A 141 -9.68 -15.56 -20.49
N GLN A 142 -10.00 -16.29 -19.41
CA GLN A 142 -10.04 -17.75 -19.41
C GLN A 142 -11.10 -18.29 -20.38
N LYS A 143 -12.32 -17.74 -20.32
CA LYS A 143 -13.46 -18.21 -21.13
C LYS A 143 -13.50 -17.65 -22.55
N ASN A 144 -12.71 -16.63 -22.86
CA ASN A 144 -12.66 -16.04 -24.18
C ASN A 144 -12.22 -17.04 -25.26
N SER A 145 -11.30 -17.96 -24.93
CA SER A 145 -10.88 -19.01 -25.87
C SER A 145 -12.05 -19.91 -26.27
N GLU A 146 -12.91 -20.29 -25.32
CA GLU A 146 -14.13 -21.04 -25.59
C GLU A 146 -15.10 -20.21 -26.44
N LEU A 147 -15.29 -18.92 -26.13
CA LEU A 147 -16.18 -18.03 -26.88
C LEU A 147 -15.74 -17.88 -28.35
N VAL A 148 -14.44 -17.72 -28.61
CA VAL A 148 -13.87 -17.65 -29.96
C VAL A 148 -14.05 -18.97 -30.71
N LEU A 149 -13.84 -20.11 -30.06
CA LEU A 149 -14.00 -21.42 -30.68
C LEU A 149 -15.45 -21.71 -31.06
N GLU A 150 -16.40 -21.40 -30.18
CA GLU A 150 -17.83 -21.62 -30.44
C GLU A 150 -18.35 -20.67 -31.52
N THR A 151 -17.94 -19.39 -31.52
CA THR A 151 -18.32 -18.46 -32.60
C THR A 151 -17.72 -18.82 -33.96
N ASN A 152 -16.48 -19.31 -34.00
CA ASN A 152 -15.87 -19.83 -35.23
C ASN A 152 -16.61 -21.09 -35.73
N SER A 153 -16.99 -21.99 -34.82
CA SER A 153 -17.76 -23.19 -35.15
C SER A 153 -19.15 -22.84 -35.69
N LEU A 154 -19.82 -21.84 -35.11
CA LEU A 154 -21.12 -21.33 -35.57
C LEU A 154 -21.00 -20.73 -36.98
N SER A 155 -19.96 -19.95 -37.23
CA SER A 155 -19.66 -19.38 -38.55
C SER A 155 -19.50 -20.48 -39.61
N LYS A 156 -18.77 -21.56 -39.29
CA LYS A 156 -18.62 -22.74 -40.16
C LYS A 156 -19.95 -23.46 -40.39
N GLU A 157 -20.71 -23.73 -39.33
CA GLU A 157 -22.01 -24.42 -39.37
C GLU A 157 -23.01 -23.68 -40.27
N LEU A 158 -23.05 -22.35 -40.19
CA LEU A 158 -23.95 -21.51 -40.99
C LEU A 158 -23.43 -21.26 -42.42
N SER A 159 -22.12 -21.38 -42.66
CA SER A 159 -21.54 -21.16 -43.99
C SER A 159 -22.07 -22.14 -45.05
N GLY A 160 -22.41 -23.37 -44.64
CA GLY A 160 -22.96 -24.42 -45.49
C GLY A 160 -24.44 -24.24 -45.87
N LEU A 161 -25.14 -23.26 -45.27
CA LEU A 161 -26.53 -22.97 -45.59
C LEU A 161 -26.68 -22.26 -46.93
N ASP A 162 -27.88 -22.26 -47.50
CA ASP A 162 -28.18 -21.63 -48.78
C ASP A 162 -28.12 -20.08 -48.74
N ARG A 163 -28.55 -19.44 -49.82
CA ARG A 163 -28.52 -17.96 -49.97
C ARG A 163 -29.54 -17.24 -49.07
N ASN A 164 -30.61 -17.89 -48.64
CA ASN A 164 -31.62 -17.30 -47.77
C ASN A 164 -31.03 -16.99 -46.38
N TYR A 165 -29.97 -17.71 -45.98
CA TYR A 165 -29.29 -17.53 -44.70
C TYR A 165 -28.08 -16.58 -44.74
N ASN A 166 -27.88 -15.80 -45.82
CA ASN A 166 -26.73 -14.89 -45.92
C ASN A 166 -26.61 -13.91 -44.74
N LYS A 167 -27.74 -13.40 -44.25
CA LYS A 167 -27.77 -12.51 -43.08
C LYS A 167 -27.32 -13.21 -41.79
N HIS A 168 -27.65 -14.49 -41.62
CA HIS A 168 -27.17 -15.29 -40.50
C HIS A 168 -25.66 -15.47 -40.55
N LYS A 169 -25.11 -15.70 -41.75
CA LYS A 169 -23.65 -15.82 -41.97
C LYS A 169 -22.92 -14.51 -41.62
N GLU A 170 -23.48 -13.37 -42.02
CA GLU A 170 -22.93 -12.06 -41.66
C GLU A 170 -22.96 -11.82 -40.15
N ILE A 171 -24.05 -12.16 -39.48
CA ILE A 171 -24.16 -12.02 -38.02
C ILE A 171 -23.16 -12.95 -37.32
N ALA A 172 -23.05 -14.21 -37.73
CA ALA A 172 -22.08 -15.15 -37.17
C ALA A 172 -20.64 -14.67 -37.32
N LYS A 173 -20.30 -14.05 -38.47
CA LYS A 173 -18.98 -13.46 -38.67
C LYS A 173 -18.73 -12.25 -37.77
N LYS A 174 -19.76 -11.42 -37.53
CA LYS A 174 -19.68 -10.31 -36.57
C LYS A 174 -19.46 -10.83 -35.14
N LEU A 175 -20.18 -11.88 -34.72
CA LEU A 175 -19.98 -12.51 -33.41
C LEU A 175 -18.54 -13.02 -33.23
N GLU A 176 -17.96 -13.67 -34.25
CA GLU A 176 -16.57 -14.10 -34.22
C GLU A 176 -15.60 -12.92 -34.04
N ASN A 177 -15.80 -11.83 -34.78
CA ASN A 177 -14.97 -10.64 -34.66
C ASN A 177 -15.11 -9.98 -33.27
N SER A 178 -16.33 -9.90 -32.74
CA SER A 178 -16.58 -9.35 -31.41
C SER A 178 -15.98 -10.22 -30.31
N ALA A 179 -16.03 -11.56 -30.40
CA ALA A 179 -15.34 -12.44 -29.46
C ALA A 179 -13.82 -12.20 -29.44
N LEU A 180 -13.21 -12.03 -30.61
CA LEU A 180 -11.78 -11.69 -30.72
C LEU A 180 -11.48 -10.32 -30.11
N ALA A 181 -12.33 -9.32 -30.35
CA ALA A 181 -12.17 -7.97 -29.84
C ALA A 181 -12.32 -7.93 -28.31
N ILE A 182 -13.33 -8.59 -27.75
CA ILE A 182 -13.55 -8.72 -26.30
C ILE A 182 -12.31 -9.25 -25.61
N GLY A 183 -11.72 -10.34 -26.10
CA GLY A 183 -10.51 -10.91 -25.52
C GLY A 183 -9.31 -9.95 -25.56
N LYS A 184 -9.10 -9.27 -26.69
CA LYS A 184 -8.00 -8.30 -26.84
C LYS A 184 -8.19 -7.08 -25.93
N LEU A 185 -9.37 -6.49 -25.91
CA LEU A 185 -9.67 -5.31 -25.10
C LEU A 185 -9.58 -5.65 -23.61
N THR A 186 -10.04 -6.85 -23.20
CA THR A 186 -9.88 -7.32 -21.81
C THR A 186 -8.41 -7.46 -21.43
N LEU A 187 -7.56 -7.95 -22.35
CA LEU A 187 -6.11 -8.04 -22.12
C LEU A 187 -5.48 -6.65 -22.00
N VAL A 188 -5.87 -5.70 -22.85
CA VAL A 188 -5.38 -4.30 -22.79
C VAL A 188 -5.76 -3.64 -21.46
N ILE A 189 -6.99 -3.87 -20.98
CA ILE A 189 -7.42 -3.42 -19.64
C ILE A 189 -6.54 -4.05 -18.55
N SER A 190 -6.19 -5.33 -18.67
CA SER A 190 -5.36 -6.03 -17.67
C SER A 190 -3.95 -5.47 -17.50
N ILE A 191 -3.40 -4.89 -18.56
CA ILE A 191 -2.07 -4.26 -18.55
C ILE A 191 -2.13 -2.75 -18.25
N GLY A 192 -3.34 -2.19 -18.10
CA GLY A 192 -3.55 -0.78 -17.75
C GLY A 192 -3.25 0.19 -18.90
N GLU A 193 -3.33 -0.26 -20.14
CA GLU A 193 -3.04 0.55 -21.32
C GLU A 193 -4.32 1.09 -21.99
N GLU A 194 -4.19 2.26 -22.63
CA GLU A 194 -5.14 2.96 -23.51
C GLU A 194 -6.39 3.62 -22.90
N GLU A 195 -6.63 4.87 -23.33
CA GLU A 195 -7.88 5.57 -23.11
C GLU A 195 -9.00 4.94 -23.96
N ASN A 196 -10.24 4.98 -23.45
CA ASN A 196 -11.45 4.55 -24.16
C ASN A 196 -11.64 3.03 -24.36
N VAL A 197 -10.76 2.17 -23.81
CA VAL A 197 -10.86 0.70 -23.99
C VAL A 197 -12.12 0.13 -23.35
N GLN A 198 -12.54 0.65 -22.20
CA GLN A 198 -13.77 0.21 -21.52
C GLN A 198 -15.04 0.49 -22.33
N GLU A 199 -15.10 1.63 -23.03
CA GLU A 199 -16.22 1.96 -23.90
C GLU A 199 -16.22 1.08 -25.17
N GLN A 200 -15.04 0.81 -25.73
CA GLN A 200 -14.90 -0.14 -26.85
C GLN A 200 -15.36 -1.54 -26.43
N LEU A 201 -14.97 -2.00 -25.24
CA LEU A 201 -15.39 -3.31 -24.71
C LEU A 201 -16.91 -3.37 -24.56
N LYS A 202 -17.52 -2.31 -24.03
CA LYS A 202 -18.98 -2.18 -23.92
C LYS A 202 -19.67 -2.25 -25.28
N ASN A 203 -19.14 -1.57 -26.29
CA ASN A 203 -19.69 -1.58 -27.64
C ASN A 203 -19.64 -2.97 -28.26
N GLU A 204 -18.52 -3.68 -28.10
CA GLU A 204 -18.37 -5.06 -28.58
C GLU A 204 -19.29 -6.03 -27.83
N ARG A 205 -19.42 -5.89 -26.50
CA ARG A 205 -20.37 -6.69 -25.72
C ARG A 205 -21.80 -6.51 -26.21
N VAL A 206 -22.23 -5.26 -26.41
CA VAL A 206 -23.59 -4.95 -26.90
C VAL A 206 -23.81 -5.49 -28.32
N ALA A 207 -22.83 -5.31 -29.21
CA ALA A 207 -22.89 -5.85 -30.56
C ALA A 207 -23.02 -7.38 -30.55
N PHE A 208 -22.29 -8.05 -29.66
CA PHE A 208 -22.36 -9.48 -29.45
C PHE A 208 -23.75 -9.93 -28.98
N SER A 209 -24.29 -9.31 -27.91
CA SER A 209 -25.63 -9.63 -27.39
C SER A 209 -26.71 -9.50 -28.48
N ILE A 210 -26.69 -8.38 -29.21
CA ILE A 210 -27.66 -8.12 -30.29
C ILE A 210 -27.54 -9.16 -31.40
N GLY A 211 -26.31 -9.53 -31.78
CA GLY A 211 -26.07 -10.55 -32.80
C GLY A 211 -26.61 -11.92 -32.37
N LEU A 212 -26.39 -12.30 -31.11
CA LEU A 212 -26.85 -13.57 -30.56
C LEU A 212 -28.38 -13.63 -30.48
N GLU A 213 -29.03 -12.58 -29.96
CA GLU A 213 -30.49 -12.47 -29.89
C GLU A 213 -31.16 -12.56 -31.27
N LYS A 214 -30.52 -11.97 -32.30
CA LYS A 214 -31.00 -12.10 -33.68
C LYS A 214 -30.95 -13.54 -34.18
N LEU A 215 -29.85 -14.26 -33.93
CA LEU A 215 -29.73 -15.67 -34.35
C LEU A 215 -30.66 -16.60 -33.55
N LEU A 216 -30.92 -16.30 -32.28
CA LEU A 216 -31.87 -17.04 -31.44
C LEU A 216 -33.34 -16.73 -31.79
N GLY A 217 -33.60 -15.67 -32.56
CA GLY A 217 -34.96 -15.23 -32.91
C GLY A 217 -35.70 -14.56 -31.74
N THR A 218 -34.99 -14.12 -30.71
CA THR A 218 -35.53 -13.40 -29.55
C THR A 218 -35.55 -11.88 -29.75
N SER A 219 -34.87 -11.39 -30.79
CA SER A 219 -34.85 -9.97 -31.17
C SER A 219 -36.23 -9.46 -31.61
N THR A 220 -36.65 -8.32 -31.05
CA THR A 220 -37.93 -7.66 -31.34
C THR A 220 -37.94 -6.85 -32.65
N ASN A 221 -36.76 -6.53 -33.20
CA ASN A 221 -36.61 -5.55 -34.28
C ASN A 221 -36.47 -6.17 -35.67
N GLU A 222 -36.29 -7.49 -35.78
CA GLU A 222 -35.94 -8.14 -37.05
C GLU A 222 -36.29 -9.63 -37.05
N THR A 223 -37.19 -10.05 -37.94
CA THR A 223 -37.58 -11.45 -38.09
C THR A 223 -36.69 -12.14 -39.13
N LEU A 224 -35.81 -13.02 -38.65
CA LEU A 224 -34.99 -13.90 -39.50
C LEU A 224 -35.67 -15.26 -39.69
N ASP A 225 -35.39 -15.91 -40.82
CA ASP A 225 -35.80 -17.29 -41.06
C ASP A 225 -35.19 -18.23 -40.01
N LYS A 226 -35.96 -19.20 -39.54
CA LYS A 226 -35.47 -20.13 -38.50
C LYS A 226 -34.29 -20.95 -39.04
N ILE A 227 -33.20 -20.96 -38.27
CA ILE A 227 -32.03 -21.80 -38.55
C ILE A 227 -32.46 -23.29 -38.49
N PRO A 228 -32.08 -24.13 -39.47
CA PRO A 228 -32.35 -25.56 -39.43
C PRO A 228 -31.82 -26.20 -38.15
N ARG A 229 -32.54 -27.19 -37.61
CA ARG A 229 -32.22 -27.79 -36.30
C ARG A 229 -30.81 -28.40 -36.27
N GLU A 230 -30.38 -28.98 -37.39
CA GLU A 230 -29.05 -29.56 -37.60
C GLU A 230 -27.92 -28.51 -37.61
N ASN A 231 -28.25 -27.24 -37.83
CA ASN A 231 -27.31 -26.10 -37.85
C ASN A 231 -27.43 -25.19 -36.61
N SER A 232 -28.04 -25.69 -35.52
CA SER A 232 -28.30 -24.92 -34.31
C SER A 232 -27.58 -25.43 -33.07
N GLU A 233 -26.77 -26.49 -33.17
CA GLU A 233 -26.14 -27.11 -32.00
C GLU A 233 -25.11 -26.17 -31.36
N THR A 234 -24.29 -25.49 -32.18
CA THR A 234 -23.32 -24.51 -31.66
C THR A 234 -24.02 -23.31 -31.05
N LEU A 235 -25.12 -22.86 -31.64
CA LEU A 235 -25.91 -21.74 -31.12
C LEU A 235 -26.46 -22.04 -29.71
N ARG A 236 -26.87 -23.29 -29.44
CA ARG A 236 -27.34 -23.73 -28.11
C ARG A 236 -26.22 -23.81 -27.06
N LYS A 237 -24.96 -23.92 -27.47
CA LYS A 237 -23.80 -23.86 -26.57
C LYS A 237 -23.35 -22.43 -26.33
N LEU A 238 -23.46 -21.59 -27.36
CA LEU A 238 -23.03 -20.20 -27.32
C LEU A 238 -23.88 -19.36 -26.36
N ASP A 239 -25.20 -19.62 -26.31
CA ASP A 239 -26.14 -18.93 -25.44
C ASP A 239 -25.80 -19.03 -23.92
N PRO A 240 -25.69 -20.23 -23.32
CA PRO A 240 -25.32 -20.35 -21.90
C PRO A 240 -23.89 -19.87 -21.62
N LEU A 241 -22.98 -19.99 -22.59
CA LEU A 241 -21.62 -19.44 -22.46
C LEU A 241 -21.65 -17.92 -22.38
N TRP A 242 -22.45 -17.27 -23.23
CA TRP A 242 -22.62 -15.83 -23.23
C TRP A 242 -23.29 -15.31 -21.95
N GLU A 243 -24.35 -15.98 -21.49
CA GLU A 243 -25.02 -15.65 -20.23
C GLU A 243 -24.08 -15.72 -19.01
N ALA A 244 -23.07 -16.59 -19.05
CA ALA A 244 -22.06 -16.67 -18.00
C ALA A 244 -20.97 -15.59 -18.12
N ILE A 245 -20.55 -15.23 -19.34
CA ILE A 245 -19.45 -14.29 -19.59
C ILE A 245 -19.93 -12.83 -19.52
N GLN A 246 -21.09 -12.50 -20.09
CA GLN A 246 -21.59 -11.13 -20.22
C GLN A 246 -21.62 -10.35 -18.90
N PRO A 247 -22.08 -10.91 -17.76
CA PRO A 247 -22.06 -10.20 -16.49
C PRO A 247 -20.64 -9.86 -16.03
N LYS A 248 -19.65 -10.71 -16.34
CA LYS A 248 -18.25 -10.47 -16.00
C LYS A 248 -17.63 -9.38 -16.87
N ILE A 249 -17.97 -9.34 -18.16
CA ILE A 249 -17.55 -8.24 -19.04
C ILE A 249 -18.09 -6.90 -18.51
N LYS A 250 -19.37 -6.83 -18.08
CA LYS A 250 -19.95 -5.60 -17.49
C LYS A 250 -19.16 -5.09 -16.28
N ILE A 251 -18.71 -5.99 -15.40
CA ILE A 251 -17.87 -5.60 -14.26
C ILE A 251 -16.56 -4.95 -14.74
N VAL A 252 -15.92 -5.51 -15.77
CA VAL A 252 -14.67 -4.98 -16.37
C VAL A 252 -14.90 -3.65 -17.10
N GLU A 253 -16.09 -3.44 -17.69
CA GLU A 253 -16.49 -2.17 -18.32
C GLU A 253 -16.66 -1.04 -17.31
N GLU A 254 -17.17 -1.35 -16.11
CA GLU A 254 -17.64 -0.36 -15.14
C GLU A 254 -16.63 -0.06 -14.03
N ARG A 255 -15.73 -1.00 -13.73
CA ARG A 255 -14.81 -0.90 -12.59
C ARG A 255 -13.36 -0.83 -13.03
N ALA A 256 -12.59 0.03 -12.36
CA ALA A 256 -11.15 0.03 -12.48
C ALA A 256 -10.56 -1.18 -11.75
N LEU A 257 -9.41 -1.67 -12.22
CA LEU A 257 -8.68 -2.74 -11.54
C LEU A 257 -8.04 -2.30 -10.23
N LEU A 258 -7.74 -1.00 -10.11
CA LEU A 258 -7.21 -0.42 -8.88
C LEU A 258 -8.35 -0.14 -7.91
N SER A 259 -8.19 -0.60 -6.68
CA SER A 259 -9.15 -0.41 -5.60
C SER A 259 -9.22 1.07 -5.19
N THR A 260 -10.42 1.66 -5.28
CA THR A 260 -10.66 3.03 -4.80
C THR A 260 -10.59 3.09 -3.28
N GLU A 261 -11.02 2.01 -2.61
CA GLU A 261 -10.92 1.85 -1.16
C GLU A 261 -9.45 1.88 -0.72
N PHE A 262 -8.57 1.15 -1.41
CA PHE A 262 -7.13 1.20 -1.13
C PHE A 262 -6.56 2.61 -1.28
N ILE A 263 -6.93 3.32 -2.36
CA ILE A 263 -6.47 4.69 -2.58
C ILE A 263 -6.90 5.60 -1.42
N GLN A 264 -8.15 5.48 -0.96
CA GLN A 264 -8.65 6.26 0.17
C GLN A 264 -7.87 5.95 1.45
N ILE A 265 -7.77 4.68 1.84
CA ILE A 265 -7.11 4.26 3.09
C ILE A 265 -5.62 4.64 3.07
N ARG A 266 -4.93 4.48 1.93
CA ARG A 266 -3.54 4.92 1.76
C ARG A 266 -3.39 6.43 1.95
N ASN A 267 -4.34 7.23 1.48
CA ASN A 267 -4.32 8.67 1.66
C ASN A 267 -4.54 9.06 3.13
N GLU A 268 -5.44 8.37 3.84
CA GLU A 268 -5.65 8.54 5.29
C GLU A 268 -4.38 8.20 6.08
N MET A 269 -3.72 7.07 5.78
CA MET A 269 -2.44 6.70 6.38
C MET A 269 -1.36 7.78 6.15
N ASN A 270 -1.25 8.30 4.93
CA ASN A 270 -0.29 9.35 4.62
C ASN A 270 -0.58 10.67 5.36
N ALA A 271 -1.86 11.00 5.58
CA ALA A 271 -2.24 12.17 6.36
C ALA A 271 -1.84 12.04 7.84
N GLU A 272 -2.07 10.86 8.45
CA GLU A 272 -1.63 10.58 9.83
C GLU A 272 -0.10 10.53 9.93
N LYS A 273 0.59 10.01 8.90
CA LYS A 273 2.06 10.04 8.82
C LYS A 273 2.61 11.46 8.87
N ILE A 274 2.03 12.38 8.09
CA ILE A 274 2.43 13.79 8.09
C ILE A 274 2.21 14.43 9.46
N SER A 275 1.06 14.16 10.09
CA SER A 275 0.76 14.64 11.45
C SER A 275 1.80 14.11 12.47
N LEU A 276 2.11 12.83 12.41
CA LEU A 276 3.11 12.20 13.27
C LEU A 276 4.51 12.78 13.05
N TYR A 277 4.92 13.01 11.80
CA TYR A 277 6.20 13.68 11.50
C TYR A 277 6.25 15.08 12.10
N SER A 278 5.16 15.85 11.99
CA SER A 278 5.09 17.18 12.59
C SER A 278 5.22 17.13 14.12
N ASP A 279 4.61 16.15 14.78
CA ASP A 279 4.72 16.00 16.23
C ASP A 279 6.13 15.59 16.67
N ILE A 280 6.78 14.69 15.91
CA ILE A 280 8.17 14.29 16.13
C ILE A 280 9.11 15.48 15.93
N ASP A 281 8.95 16.24 14.85
CA ASP A 281 9.79 17.40 14.54
C ASP A 281 9.64 18.49 15.61
N ASN A 282 8.42 18.70 16.13
CA ASN A 282 8.20 19.61 17.25
C ASN A 282 8.85 19.11 18.56
N LEU A 283 8.74 17.81 18.86
CA LEU A 283 9.41 17.23 20.02
C LEU A 283 10.93 17.37 19.90
N LEU A 284 11.52 17.06 18.74
CA LEU A 284 12.95 17.20 18.47
C LEU A 284 13.42 18.65 18.63
N TYR A 285 12.67 19.61 18.07
CA TYR A 285 12.98 21.02 18.20
C TYR A 285 13.04 21.45 19.68
N LEU A 286 12.02 21.10 20.45
CA LEU A 286 11.93 21.48 21.86
C LEU A 286 12.94 20.73 22.73
N LEU A 287 13.20 19.45 22.43
CA LEU A 287 14.24 18.65 23.09
C LEU A 287 15.62 19.30 22.91
N ASN A 288 15.95 19.72 21.69
CA ASN A 288 17.20 20.40 21.41
C ASN A 288 17.31 21.75 22.16
N GLN A 289 16.21 22.51 22.26
CA GLN A 289 16.18 23.75 23.04
C GLN A 289 16.41 23.51 24.53
N GLU A 290 15.83 22.44 25.09
CA GLU A 290 15.98 22.12 26.51
C GLU A 290 17.41 21.68 26.85
N ILE A 291 18.02 20.86 25.99
CA ILE A 291 19.43 20.46 26.09
C ILE A 291 20.36 21.69 26.08
N ILE A 292 20.12 22.65 25.17
CA ILE A 292 20.94 23.88 25.12
C ILE A 292 20.81 24.69 26.43
N LYS A 293 19.61 24.79 27.00
CA LYS A 293 19.39 25.49 28.28
C LYS A 293 20.12 24.81 29.43
N GLU A 294 20.03 23.49 29.53
CA GLU A 294 20.72 22.70 30.56
C GLU A 294 22.25 22.87 30.46
N ASN A 295 22.81 22.81 29.25
CA ASN A 295 24.26 22.97 29.04
C ASN A 295 24.72 24.40 29.35
N THR A 296 23.89 25.42 29.08
CA THR A 296 24.21 26.83 29.41
C THR A 296 24.14 27.09 30.92
N GLN A 297 23.18 26.51 31.63
CA GLN A 297 23.07 26.64 33.09
C GLN A 297 24.16 25.85 33.83
N GLY A 298 24.55 24.68 33.31
CA GLY A 298 25.64 23.86 33.84
C GLY A 298 27.00 24.56 33.76
N GLN A 299 27.30 25.26 32.66
CA GLN A 299 28.56 26.01 32.51
C GLN A 299 28.69 27.19 33.47
N VAL A 300 27.57 27.84 33.84
CA VAL A 300 27.58 28.95 34.81
C VAL A 300 27.82 28.47 36.25
N ALA A 301 27.43 27.23 36.57
CA ALA A 301 27.68 26.65 37.89
C ALA A 301 29.13 26.14 38.09
N ILE A 302 29.90 26.02 37.01
CA ILE A 302 31.28 25.48 36.99
C ILE A 302 32.34 26.62 36.96
N GLN A 303 31.96 27.86 36.66
CA GLN A 303 32.85 29.04 36.69
C GLN A 303 33.00 29.64 38.10
#